data_AF-A0AAE0QND6-F1
#
_entry.id   AF-A0AAE0QND6-F1
#
_cell.length_a   1.000
_cell.length_b   1.000
_cell.length_c   1.000
_cell.angle_alpha   90.00
_cell.angle_beta   90.00
_cell.angle_gamma   90.00
#
_symmetry.space_group_name_H-M   'P 1'
#
loop_
_entity.id
_entity.type
_entity.pdbx_description
1 polymer ?
#
loop_
_entity_poly.entity_id
_entity_poly.type
_entity_poly.pdbx_seq_one_letter_code
_entity_poly.pdbx_strand_id
1 'polypeptide(L)'
;MHNRMEKRNGQSRLIHCLHSAVGQELTDLLQMKRAVDFFSELYVSEYSRDPSVEQQFLSGLTQVPQELNEALEHQLTSQELEAALQEMANGKAPGIDGLPVEFYKAFWSILGEDLLSVINDSMARGTLPVSCRRAVLTLLPKKGDLCEVRNWRPNTPYKSGQLSTLKDAVREHVNIFHAEIHTVNSPER
;
A
#
# COMPACT_ATOMS: atom_id res chain seq x y z
N MET A 1 -20.82 29.37 8.56
CA MET A 1 -20.97 28.07 9.28
C MET A 1 -19.90 27.03 8.91
N HIS A 2 -19.20 27.15 7.77
CA HIS A 2 -18.16 26.21 7.30
C HIS A 2 -16.91 26.15 8.22
N ASN A 3 -16.35 27.29 8.65
CA ASN A 3 -15.15 27.36 9.51
C ASN A 3 -15.30 26.76 10.93
N ARG A 4 -16.52 26.50 11.41
CA ARG A 4 -16.77 25.94 12.77
C ARG A 4 -16.77 24.41 12.79
N MET A 5 -16.94 23.75 11.65
CA MET A 5 -16.84 22.29 11.52
C MET A 5 -15.39 21.87 11.28
N GLU A 6 -14.63 22.61 10.48
CA GLU A 6 -13.19 22.35 10.29
C GLU A 6 -12.40 22.53 11.58
N LYS A 7 -12.69 23.55 12.39
CA LYS A 7 -12.03 23.72 13.71
C LYS A 7 -12.35 22.58 14.69
N ARG A 8 -13.59 22.10 14.73
CA ARG A 8 -13.99 20.96 15.59
C ARG A 8 -13.42 19.63 15.09
N ASN A 9 -13.34 19.43 13.77
CA ASN A 9 -12.73 18.24 13.16
C ASN A 9 -11.20 18.25 13.22
N GLY A 10 -10.57 19.42 13.25
CA GLY A 10 -9.12 19.55 13.45
C GLY A 10 -8.71 19.23 14.89
N GLN A 11 -9.49 19.70 15.87
CA GLN A 11 -9.23 19.45 17.30
C GLN A 11 -9.50 18.01 17.72
N SER A 12 -10.44 17.30 17.09
CA SER A 12 -10.75 15.90 17.41
C SER A 12 -9.72 14.89 16.87
N ARG A 13 -8.88 15.29 15.90
CA ARG A 13 -7.80 14.45 15.35
C ARG A 13 -6.49 14.55 16.14
N LEU A 14 -6.42 15.46 17.11
CA LEU A 14 -5.25 15.64 17.95
C LEU A 14 -5.41 14.78 19.21
N ILE A 15 -4.36 14.05 19.54
CA ILE A 15 -4.24 13.37 20.83
C ILE A 15 -3.85 14.46 21.83
N HIS A 16 -4.72 14.74 22.80
CA HIS A 16 -4.47 15.76 23.83
C HIS A 16 -4.00 15.16 25.16
N CYS A 17 -4.26 13.87 25.37
CA CYS A 17 -3.88 13.08 26.53
C CYS A 17 -3.74 11.62 26.11
N LEU A 18 -2.91 10.84 26.79
CA LEU A 18 -3.01 9.38 26.83
C LEU A 18 -2.78 8.86 28.24
N HIS A 19 -3.40 7.75 28.63
CA HIS A 19 -3.10 7.07 29.88
C HIS A 19 -1.84 6.21 29.77
N SER A 20 -1.02 6.23 30.82
CA SER A 20 0.07 5.28 31.04
C SER A 20 -0.47 3.89 31.39
N ALA A 21 0.43 2.90 31.41
CA ALA A 21 0.10 1.54 31.87
C ALA A 21 -0.42 1.49 33.33
N VAL A 22 -0.17 2.54 34.12
CA VAL A 22 -0.58 2.66 35.53
C VAL A 22 -1.78 3.61 35.70
N GLY A 23 -2.43 4.01 34.59
CA GLY A 23 -3.62 4.85 34.60
C GLY A 23 -3.38 6.36 34.80
N GLN A 24 -2.13 6.81 34.88
CA GLN A 24 -1.81 8.24 34.95
C GLN A 24 -1.93 8.90 33.59
N GLU A 25 -2.48 10.12 33.56
CA GLU A 25 -2.57 10.96 32.35
C GLU A 25 -1.18 11.45 31.90
N LEU A 26 -0.92 11.34 30.60
CA LEU A 26 0.31 11.73 29.92
C LEU A 26 -0.03 12.82 28.90
N THR A 27 0.80 13.85 28.83
CA THR A 27 0.68 14.95 27.87
C THR A 27 1.95 15.15 27.04
N ASP A 28 1.87 15.97 25.99
CA ASP A 28 2.99 16.43 25.16
C ASP A 28 3.85 15.29 24.54
N LEU A 29 5.12 15.18 24.95
CA LEU A 29 6.06 14.20 24.43
C LEU A 29 5.77 12.79 24.94
N LEU A 30 5.22 12.66 26.15
CA LEU A 30 5.03 11.37 26.80
C LEU A 30 3.84 10.61 26.20
N GLN A 31 2.76 11.32 25.86
CA GLN A 31 1.69 10.75 25.04
C GLN A 31 2.19 10.35 23.64
N MET A 32 3.05 11.15 23.01
CA MET A 32 3.54 10.85 21.66
C MET A 32 4.40 9.60 21.68
N LYS A 33 5.30 9.49 22.66
CA LYS A 33 6.09 8.29 22.89
C LYS A 33 5.20 7.07 23.16
N ARG A 34 4.18 7.21 24.03
CA ARG A 34 3.25 6.10 24.32
C ARG A 34 2.53 5.61 23.06
N ALA A 35 2.08 6.53 22.21
CA ALA A 35 1.44 6.17 20.94
C ALA A 35 2.42 5.45 20.00
N VAL A 36 3.64 5.96 19.86
CA VAL A 36 4.69 5.34 19.05
C VAL A 36 5.00 3.93 19.56
N ASP A 37 5.33 3.78 20.84
CA ASP A 37 5.68 2.49 21.43
C ASP A 37 4.54 1.47 21.22
N PHE A 38 3.29 1.86 21.51
CA PHE A 38 2.13 0.98 21.36
C PHE A 38 1.91 0.52 19.91
N PHE A 39 1.92 1.45 18.94
CA PHE A 39 1.69 1.08 17.54
C PHE A 39 2.92 0.41 16.92
N SER A 40 4.14 0.76 17.34
CA SER A 40 5.35 0.05 16.93
C SER A 40 5.29 -1.40 17.35
N GLU A 41 4.93 -1.70 18.61
CA GLU A 41 4.72 -3.07 19.10
C GLU A 41 3.60 -3.77 18.33
N LEU A 42 2.47 -3.11 18.11
CA LEU A 42 1.31 -3.69 17.39
C LEU A 42 1.63 -4.07 15.95
N TYR A 43 2.54 -3.34 15.30
CA TYR A 43 2.92 -3.55 13.89
C TYR A 43 4.23 -4.34 13.73
N VAL A 44 4.80 -4.88 14.81
CA VAL A 44 5.90 -5.85 14.68
C VAL A 44 5.37 -7.07 13.93
N SER A 45 6.05 -7.44 12.86
CA SER A 45 5.73 -8.65 12.11
C SER A 45 6.05 -9.88 12.95
N GLU A 46 5.04 -10.70 13.23
CA GLU A 46 5.22 -12.06 13.79
C GLU A 46 5.57 -13.08 12.70
N TYR A 47 5.81 -12.63 11.45
CA TYR A 47 6.09 -13.53 10.33
C TYR A 47 7.38 -14.32 10.54
N SER A 48 7.23 -15.62 10.78
CA SER A 48 8.29 -16.60 10.69
C SER A 48 8.04 -17.49 9.48
N ARG A 49 9.00 -17.53 8.54
CA ARG A 49 8.92 -18.43 7.39
C ARG A 49 9.25 -19.85 7.83
N ASP A 50 8.24 -20.73 7.82
CA ASP A 50 8.42 -22.17 7.95
C ASP A 50 8.12 -22.83 6.58
N PRO A 51 9.16 -23.30 5.86
CA PRO A 51 8.99 -23.91 4.54
C PRO A 51 8.06 -25.13 4.54
N SER A 52 7.98 -25.86 5.66
CA SER A 52 7.15 -27.07 5.76
C SER A 52 5.66 -26.72 5.81
N VAL A 53 5.29 -25.72 6.61
CA VAL A 53 3.93 -25.19 6.70
C VAL A 53 3.53 -24.52 5.39
N GLU A 54 4.44 -23.76 4.79
CA GLU A 54 4.23 -23.11 3.48
C GLU A 54 3.93 -24.16 2.39
N GLN A 55 4.75 -25.21 2.27
CA GLN A 55 4.53 -26.28 1.29
C GLN A 55 3.24 -27.06 1.56
N GLN A 56 2.95 -27.40 2.81
CA GLN A 56 1.71 -28.10 3.16
C GLN A 56 0.48 -27.28 2.75
N PHE A 57 0.49 -25.97 3.02
CA PHE A 57 -0.59 -25.06 2.64
C PHE A 57 -0.73 -24.93 1.12
N LEU A 58 0.38 -24.73 0.40
CA LEU A 58 0.37 -24.50 -1.06
C LEU A 58 0.04 -25.76 -1.87
N SER A 59 0.37 -26.95 -1.38
CA SER A 59 0.15 -28.23 -2.08
C SER A 59 -1.32 -28.55 -2.40
N GLY A 60 -2.26 -27.98 -1.64
CA GLY A 60 -3.71 -28.18 -1.83
C GLY A 60 -4.36 -27.16 -2.78
N LEU A 61 -3.60 -26.18 -3.27
CA LEU A 61 -4.12 -25.11 -4.12
C LEU A 61 -4.00 -25.49 -5.60
N THR A 62 -4.97 -25.04 -6.39
CA THR A 62 -4.88 -25.11 -7.85
C THR A 62 -3.68 -24.30 -8.33
N GLN A 63 -2.78 -24.95 -9.06
CA GLN A 63 -1.63 -24.28 -9.67
C GLN A 63 -2.03 -23.69 -11.03
N VAL A 64 -1.43 -22.55 -11.37
CA VAL A 64 -1.53 -21.99 -12.71
C VAL A 64 -0.80 -22.88 -13.71
N PRO A 65 -1.24 -22.95 -14.99
CA PRO A 65 -0.49 -23.60 -16.04
C PRO A 65 0.93 -23.05 -16.14
N GLN A 66 1.89 -23.89 -16.54
CA GLN A 66 3.31 -23.50 -16.59
C GLN A 66 3.52 -22.31 -17.52
N GLU A 67 2.81 -22.26 -18.65
CA GLU A 67 2.88 -21.19 -19.62
C GLU A 67 2.44 -19.85 -19.01
N LEU A 68 1.40 -19.87 -18.18
CA LEU A 68 0.94 -18.68 -17.47
C LEU A 68 1.92 -18.28 -16.37
N ASN A 69 2.53 -19.25 -15.69
CA ASN A 69 3.54 -18.96 -14.68
C ASN A 69 4.78 -18.28 -15.29
N GLU A 70 5.27 -18.79 -16.41
CA GLU A 70 6.40 -18.20 -17.15
C GLU A 70 6.07 -16.79 -17.65
N ALA A 71 4.84 -16.55 -18.10
CA ALA A 71 4.38 -15.22 -18.49
C ALA A 71 4.33 -14.23 -17.30
N LEU A 72 3.82 -14.67 -16.15
CA LEU A 72 3.73 -13.86 -14.92
C LEU A 72 5.09 -13.54 -14.28
N GLU A 73 6.09 -14.38 -14.54
CA GLU A 73 7.47 -14.21 -14.08
C GLU A 73 8.32 -13.37 -15.05
N HIS A 74 7.78 -13.01 -16.22
CA HIS A 74 8.48 -12.17 -17.17
C HIS A 74 8.64 -10.73 -16.65
N GLN A 75 9.65 -10.03 -17.18
CA GLN A 75 9.85 -8.61 -16.87
C GLN A 75 8.69 -7.78 -17.43
N LEU A 76 8.24 -6.80 -16.64
CA LEU A 76 7.29 -5.80 -17.10
C LEU A 76 7.89 -4.98 -18.24
N THR A 77 7.04 -4.63 -19.18
CA THR A 77 7.37 -3.75 -20.30
C THR A 77 6.93 -2.31 -20.03
N SER A 78 7.55 -1.36 -20.74
CA SER A 78 7.17 0.07 -20.67
C SER A 78 5.71 0.29 -21.07
N GLN A 79 5.20 -0.48 -22.03
CA GLN A 79 3.83 -0.39 -22.53
C GLN A 79 2.80 -0.85 -21.50
N GLU A 80 3.05 -1.97 -20.82
CA GLU A 80 2.16 -2.46 -19.75
C GLU A 80 2.10 -1.48 -18.59
N LEU A 81 3.25 -0.91 -18.21
CA LEU A 81 3.34 0.04 -17.13
C LEU A 81 2.67 1.38 -17.49
N GLU A 82 2.81 1.83 -18.74
CA GLU A 82 2.11 3.01 -19.25
C GLU A 82 0.60 2.79 -19.29
N ALA A 83 0.14 1.66 -19.82
CA ALA A 83 -1.28 1.30 -19.87
C ALA A 83 -1.88 1.31 -18.46
N ALA A 84 -1.22 0.66 -17.51
CA ALA A 84 -1.63 0.67 -16.11
C ALA A 84 -1.70 2.08 -15.52
N LEU A 85 -0.72 2.93 -15.83
CA LEU A 85 -0.72 4.33 -15.40
C LEU A 85 -1.91 5.11 -15.98
N GLN A 86 -2.26 4.89 -17.26
CA GLN A 86 -3.39 5.58 -17.90
C GLN A 86 -4.74 5.19 -17.29
N GLU A 87 -4.92 3.92 -16.90
CA GLU A 87 -6.13 3.43 -16.23
C GLU A 87 -6.32 3.97 -14.81
N MET A 88 -5.27 4.50 -14.19
CA MET A 88 -5.39 5.08 -12.85
C MET A 88 -6.33 6.28 -12.87
N ALA A 89 -7.36 6.25 -12.01
CA ALA A 89 -8.26 7.38 -11.83
C ALA A 89 -7.51 8.61 -11.29
N ASN A 90 -7.83 9.77 -11.87
CA ASN A 90 -7.37 11.08 -11.43
C ASN A 90 -8.00 11.48 -10.09
N GLY A 91 -7.38 12.44 -9.39
CA GLY A 91 -7.86 12.95 -8.10
C GLY A 91 -7.69 11.98 -6.92
N LYS A 92 -6.93 10.89 -7.10
CA LYS A 92 -6.49 10.05 -5.98
C LYS A 92 -5.55 10.84 -5.07
N ALA A 93 -5.61 10.56 -3.76
CA ALA A 93 -4.69 11.17 -2.80
C ALA A 93 -3.23 10.82 -3.18
N PRO A 94 -2.32 11.81 -3.21
CA PRO A 94 -0.92 11.56 -3.53
C PRO A 94 -0.24 10.70 -2.46
N GLY A 95 0.94 10.18 -2.79
CA GLY A 95 1.73 9.45 -1.81
C GLY A 95 2.42 10.33 -0.79
N ILE A 96 3.31 9.72 -0.01
CA ILE A 96 4.18 10.44 0.93
C ILE A 96 5.09 11.45 0.21
N ASP A 97 5.32 11.24 -1.08
CA ASP A 97 6.03 12.13 -1.99
C ASP A 97 5.24 13.39 -2.37
N GLY A 98 3.92 13.41 -2.14
CA GLY A 98 3.04 14.50 -2.54
C GLY A 98 2.77 14.56 -4.04
N LEU A 99 3.20 13.56 -4.81
CA LEU A 99 3.04 13.53 -6.27
C LEU A 99 1.73 12.83 -6.65
N PRO A 100 0.80 13.51 -7.35
CA PRO A 100 -0.46 12.93 -7.78
C PRO A 100 -0.28 12.08 -9.05
N VAL A 101 -1.28 11.26 -9.40
CA VAL A 101 -1.26 10.41 -10.61
C VAL A 101 -1.05 11.23 -11.88
N GLU A 102 -1.65 12.41 -11.93
CA GLU A 102 -1.58 13.37 -13.03
C GLU A 102 -0.15 13.84 -13.31
N PHE A 103 0.68 13.93 -12.27
CA PHE A 103 2.09 14.23 -12.41
C PHE A 103 2.80 13.10 -13.18
N TYR A 104 2.60 11.86 -12.76
CA TYR A 104 3.19 10.70 -13.43
C TYR A 104 2.72 10.59 -14.89
N LYS A 105 1.43 10.83 -15.16
CA LYS A 105 0.89 10.86 -16.53
C LYS A 105 1.52 11.97 -17.38
N ALA A 106 1.69 13.17 -16.83
CA ALA A 106 2.22 14.32 -17.55
C ALA A 106 3.74 14.19 -17.86
N PHE A 107 4.50 13.56 -16.98
CA PHE A 107 5.95 13.41 -17.09
C PHE A 107 6.41 11.99 -17.42
N TRP A 108 5.51 11.14 -17.94
CA TRP A 108 5.80 9.74 -18.25
C TRP A 108 6.99 9.57 -19.20
N SER A 109 7.09 10.44 -20.22
CA SER A 109 8.19 10.44 -21.18
C SER A 109 9.58 10.67 -20.57
N ILE A 110 9.64 11.21 -19.34
CA ILE A 110 10.89 11.46 -18.60
C ILE A 110 11.10 10.38 -17.55
N LEU A 111 10.05 9.97 -16.85
CA LEU A 111 10.14 9.11 -15.65
C LEU A 111 9.91 7.62 -15.93
N GLY A 112 9.32 7.27 -17.07
CA GLY A 112 8.79 5.93 -17.33
C GLY A 112 9.87 4.85 -17.29
N GLU A 113 11.01 5.09 -17.93
CA GLU A 113 12.13 4.15 -17.97
C GLU A 113 12.77 3.93 -16.60
N ASP A 114 12.93 5.00 -15.81
CA ASP A 114 13.47 4.91 -14.44
C ASP A 114 12.52 4.12 -13.53
N LEU A 115 11.21 4.38 -13.64
CA LEU A 115 10.19 3.65 -12.88
C LEU A 115 10.14 2.17 -13.27
N LEU A 116 10.20 1.87 -14.57
CA LEU A 116 10.23 0.50 -15.07
C LEU A 116 11.44 -0.27 -14.53
N SER A 117 12.63 0.35 -14.58
CA SER A 117 13.85 -0.24 -14.04
C SER A 117 13.71 -0.59 -12.57
N VAL A 118 13.23 0.35 -11.75
CA VAL A 118 13.03 0.13 -10.30
C VAL A 118 12.04 -1.00 -10.03
N ILE A 119 10.96 -1.09 -10.81
CA ILE A 119 9.92 -2.11 -10.64
C ILE A 119 10.46 -3.50 -10.98
N ASN A 120 11.08 -3.66 -12.16
CA ASN A 120 11.65 -4.94 -12.59
C ASN A 120 12.73 -5.43 -11.64
N ASP A 121 13.58 -4.51 -11.18
CA ASP A 121 14.64 -4.82 -10.22
C ASP A 121 14.08 -5.21 -8.84
N SER A 122 12.90 -4.69 -8.48
CA SER A 122 12.18 -5.10 -7.28
C SER A 122 11.54 -6.48 -7.42
N MET A 123 10.99 -6.79 -8.59
CA MET A 123 10.44 -8.12 -8.90
C MET A 123 11.54 -9.19 -8.86
N ALA A 124 12.67 -8.93 -9.53
CA ALA A 124 13.82 -9.84 -9.57
C ALA A 124 14.39 -10.12 -8.17
N ARG A 125 14.43 -9.12 -7.28
CA ARG A 125 14.93 -9.29 -5.90
C ARG A 125 13.86 -9.72 -4.90
N GLY A 126 12.59 -9.78 -5.31
CA GLY A 126 11.45 -10.01 -4.42
C GLY A 126 11.29 -8.94 -3.33
N THR A 127 11.87 -7.75 -3.49
CA THR A 127 11.88 -6.71 -2.46
C THR A 127 11.77 -5.30 -3.07
N LEU A 128 10.83 -4.52 -2.53
CA LEU A 128 10.63 -3.12 -2.95
C LEU A 128 11.70 -2.17 -2.38
N PRO A 129 11.95 -1.00 -3.00
CA PRO A 129 12.84 0.01 -2.44
C PRO A 129 12.38 0.48 -1.06
N VAL A 130 13.33 0.94 -0.23
CA VAL A 130 13.03 1.41 1.13
C VAL A 130 12.00 2.53 1.12
N SER A 131 12.08 3.47 0.16
CA SER A 131 11.10 4.55 -0.02
C SER A 131 9.68 4.03 -0.22
N CYS A 132 9.52 2.97 -1.01
CA CYS A 132 8.24 2.32 -1.29
C CYS A 132 7.64 1.62 -0.06
N ARG A 133 8.50 1.14 0.85
CA ARG A 133 8.12 0.40 2.08
C ARG A 133 7.85 1.31 3.28
N ARG A 134 7.91 2.64 3.12
CA ARG A 134 7.61 3.61 4.17
C ARG A 134 6.17 4.09 4.05
N ALA A 135 5.49 4.20 5.18
CA ALA A 135 4.15 4.76 5.28
C ALA A 135 4.08 5.75 6.45
N VAL A 136 3.23 6.76 6.32
CA VAL A 136 2.90 7.68 7.41
C VAL A 136 1.60 7.21 8.05
N LEU A 137 1.66 6.87 9.34
CA LEU A 137 0.48 6.55 10.12
C LEU A 137 -0.15 7.84 10.65
N THR A 138 -1.43 8.01 10.37
CA THR A 138 -2.31 9.01 10.97
C THR A 138 -3.31 8.30 11.86
N LEU A 139 -3.47 8.76 13.09
CA LEU A 139 -4.40 8.19 14.05
C LEU A 139 -5.75 8.90 13.97
N LEU A 140 -6.82 8.14 13.79
CA LEU A 140 -8.20 8.63 13.75
C LEU A 140 -8.93 8.24 15.04
N PRO A 141 -9.66 9.18 15.69
CA PRO A 141 -10.39 8.87 16.91
C PRO A 141 -11.52 7.86 16.65
N LYS A 142 -11.68 6.88 17.56
CA LYS A 142 -12.84 5.99 17.64
C LYS A 142 -13.80 6.47 18.74
N LYS A 143 -14.94 5.79 18.88
CA LYS A 143 -15.81 5.95 20.06
C LYS A 143 -15.09 5.43 21.31
N GLY A 144 -15.27 6.10 22.44
CA GLY A 144 -14.68 5.72 23.73
C GLY A 144 -13.85 6.85 24.33
N ASP A 145 -13.10 6.51 25.39
CA ASP A 145 -12.15 7.42 26.03
C ASP A 145 -10.94 7.66 25.11
N LEU A 146 -10.71 8.90 24.68
CA LEU A 146 -9.61 9.25 23.78
C LEU A 146 -8.25 9.34 24.50
N CYS A 147 -8.22 9.32 25.84
CA CYS A 147 -6.99 9.11 26.57
C CYS A 147 -6.56 7.62 26.53
N GLU A 148 -7.42 6.69 26.08
CA GLU A 148 -7.01 5.30 25.83
C GLU A 148 -6.47 5.13 24.40
N VAL A 149 -5.21 4.70 24.27
CA VAL A 149 -4.51 4.57 22.98
C VAL A 149 -5.22 3.60 22.02
N ARG A 150 -5.89 2.56 22.56
CA ARG A 150 -6.66 1.57 21.76
C ARG A 150 -7.87 2.16 21.05
N ASN A 151 -8.38 3.30 21.55
CA ASN A 151 -9.48 4.04 20.95
C ASN A 151 -9.03 4.94 19.79
N TRP A 152 -7.79 4.78 19.32
CA TRP A 152 -7.30 5.37 18.08
C TRP A 152 -7.16 4.31 16.99
N ARG A 153 -7.61 4.64 15.78
CA ARG A 153 -7.48 3.79 14.60
C ARG A 153 -6.29 4.27 13.76
N PRO A 154 -5.25 3.47 13.55
CA PRO A 154 -4.22 3.78 12.59
C PRO A 154 -4.78 3.74 11.16
N ASN A 155 -4.45 4.77 10.39
CA ASN A 155 -4.76 4.89 8.99
C ASN A 155 -3.52 5.40 8.24
N THR A 156 -3.30 4.94 7.02
CA THR A 156 -2.27 5.46 6.12
C THR A 156 -2.96 6.29 5.04
N PRO A 157 -3.22 7.60 5.26
CA PRO A 157 -3.91 8.42 4.27
C PRO A 157 -3.08 8.57 2.99
N TYR A 158 -1.76 8.49 3.13
CA TYR A 158 -0.81 8.47 2.01
C TYR A 158 -0.41 7.00 1.79
N LYS A 159 -0.97 6.38 0.75
CA LYS A 159 -0.38 5.17 0.18
C LYS A 159 0.88 5.60 -0.55
N SER A 160 2.01 4.90 -0.43
CA SER A 160 3.18 5.22 -1.27
C SER A 160 2.72 5.28 -2.72
N GLY A 161 2.83 6.43 -3.39
CA GLY A 161 2.22 6.69 -4.70
C GLY A 161 2.67 5.68 -5.74
N GLN A 162 3.92 5.24 -5.60
CA GLN A 162 4.56 4.17 -6.36
C GLN A 162 3.90 2.79 -6.14
N LEU A 163 3.40 2.47 -4.94
CA LEU A 163 2.76 1.18 -4.65
C LEU A 163 1.39 1.02 -5.29
N SER A 164 0.62 2.10 -5.44
CA SER A 164 -0.64 2.02 -6.19
C SER A 164 -0.38 1.74 -7.66
N THR A 165 0.62 2.40 -8.25
CA THR A 165 1.03 2.16 -9.64
C THR A 165 1.58 0.75 -9.81
N LEU A 166 2.42 0.27 -8.90
CA LEU A 166 2.91 -1.12 -8.88
C LEU A 166 1.79 -2.15 -8.75
N LYS A 167 0.85 -1.93 -7.82
CA LYS A 167 -0.26 -2.86 -7.60
C LYS A 167 -1.19 -2.91 -8.82
N ASP A 168 -1.50 -1.76 -9.40
CA ASP A 168 -2.36 -1.67 -10.58
C ASP A 168 -1.62 -2.19 -11.83
N ALA A 169 -0.30 -1.97 -11.97
CA ALA A 169 0.52 -2.52 -13.06
C ALA A 169 0.71 -4.03 -12.97
N VAL A 170 0.92 -4.58 -11.77
CA VAL A 170 0.93 -6.03 -11.55
C VAL A 170 -0.46 -6.61 -11.81
N ARG A 171 -1.53 -5.90 -11.44
CA ARG A 171 -2.90 -6.31 -11.78
C ARG A 171 -3.13 -6.34 -13.28
N GLU A 172 -2.68 -5.32 -14.01
CA GLU A 172 -2.83 -5.30 -15.47
C GLU A 172 -1.95 -6.32 -16.16
N HIS A 173 -0.72 -6.54 -15.71
CA HIS A 173 0.10 -7.65 -16.19
C HIS A 173 -0.66 -8.98 -16.02
N VAL A 174 -1.23 -9.24 -14.84
CA VAL A 174 -2.07 -10.43 -14.60
C VAL A 174 -3.35 -10.45 -15.46
N ASN A 175 -4.02 -9.30 -15.67
CA ASN A 175 -5.28 -9.20 -16.42
C ASN A 175 -5.08 -9.34 -17.94
N ILE A 176 -4.01 -8.76 -18.51
CA ILE A 176 -3.66 -8.86 -19.93
C ILE A 176 -3.53 -10.33 -20.31
N PHE A 177 -2.86 -11.14 -19.47
CA PHE A 177 -2.75 -12.58 -19.70
C PHE A 177 -4.08 -13.33 -19.52
N HIS A 178 -4.93 -12.89 -18.59
CA HIS A 178 -6.26 -13.48 -18.43
C HIS A 178 -7.17 -13.21 -19.65
N ALA A 179 -6.98 -12.07 -20.33
CA ALA A 179 -7.69 -11.71 -21.56
C ALA A 179 -7.16 -12.48 -22.79
N GLU A 180 -5.85 -12.74 -22.87
CA GLU A 180 -5.24 -13.55 -23.94
C GLU A 180 -5.67 -15.03 -23.89
N ILE A 181 -5.91 -15.58 -22.69
CA ILE A 181 -6.42 -16.96 -22.54
C ILE A 181 -7.86 -17.10 -23.07
N HIS A 182 -8.67 -16.04 -23.01
CA HIS A 182 -10.04 -16.05 -23.54
C HIS A 182 -10.10 -15.86 -25.05
N THR A 183 -9.13 -15.17 -25.66
CA THR A 183 -9.05 -15.03 -27.13
C THR A 183 -8.43 -16.26 -27.80
N VAL A 184 -7.52 -16.98 -27.12
CA VAL A 184 -6.93 -18.24 -27.64
C VAL A 184 -7.87 -19.45 -27.47
N ASN A 185 -8.85 -19.38 -26.57
CA ASN A 185 -9.85 -20.45 -26.36
C ASN A 185 -11.24 -20.16 -26.99
N SER A 186 -11.37 -19.17 -27.88
CA SER A 186 -12.57 -19.07 -28.72
C SER A 186 -12.45 -20.05 -29.89
N PRO A 187 -13.23 -21.14 -29.93
CA PRO A 187 -13.28 -21.97 -31.12
C PRO A 187 -13.97 -21.16 -32.22
N GLU A 188 -13.26 -20.90 -33.31
CA GLU A 188 -13.93 -20.68 -34.59
C GLU A 188 -14.68 -21.97 -34.95
N ARG A 189 -15.98 -22.01 -34.60
CA ARG A 189 -17.13 -22.55 -35.35
C ARG A 189 -18.26 -23.01 -34.44
#